data_AF-A0A817ZT52-F1
#
_entry.id   AF-A0A817ZT52-F1
#
_cell.length_a   1.000
_cell.length_b   1.000
_cell.length_c   1.000
_cell.angle_alpha   90.00
_cell.angle_beta   90.00
_cell.angle_gamma   90.00
#
_symmetry.space_group_name_H-M   'P 1'
#
loop_
_entity.id
_entity.type
_entity.pdbx_description
1 polymer ?
#
loop_
_entity_poly.entity_id
_entity_poly.type
_entity_poly.pdbx_seq_one_letter_code
_entity_poly.pdbx_strand_id
1 'polypeptide(L)'
;MLGIYDGATARNDTPSQALVGSIKITALFRDWFIQQNLPYDYRDVSGRSDYAPFLAEGIVSGGLSAGTDGIKTQNQRDRYDQMLGQGLGGISGIMYDPCYHKACDTIQNINILGYEKMVKAAAYVLEFLGREEDLKTWLYPFTK
;
A
#
# COMPACT_ATOMS: atom_id res chain seq x y z
N MET A 1 -6.72 -7.60 -1.63
CA MET A 1 -6.77 -6.74 -0.42
C MET A 1 -6.57 -5.29 -0.84
N LEU A 2 -6.87 -4.32 0.01
CA LEU A 2 -6.50 -2.91 -0.17
C LEU A 2 -5.27 -2.65 0.71
N GLY A 3 -4.07 -2.83 0.16
CA GLY A 3 -2.84 -2.84 0.93
C GLY A 3 -2.02 -1.57 0.81
N ILE A 4 -1.40 -1.17 1.92
CA ILE A 4 -0.46 -0.04 2.03
C ILE A 4 0.89 -0.60 2.42
N TYR A 5 1.96 -0.21 1.73
CA TYR A 5 3.32 -0.54 2.20
C TYR A 5 3.61 0.20 3.50
N ASP A 6 4.02 -0.54 4.53
CA ASP A 6 4.31 0.00 5.85
C ASP A 6 5.77 0.45 5.94
N GLY A 7 5.99 1.76 5.79
CA GLY A 7 7.32 2.37 5.89
C GLY A 7 8.05 2.03 7.18
N ALA A 8 7.35 1.72 8.29
CA ALA A 8 7.98 1.32 9.54
C ALA A 8 8.65 -0.06 9.48
N THR A 9 8.30 -0.87 8.48
CA THR A 9 8.87 -2.21 8.24
C THR A 9 10.03 -2.21 7.26
N ALA A 10 10.47 -1.02 6.81
CA ALA A 10 11.64 -0.91 5.95
C ALA A 10 12.86 -1.57 6.61
N ARG A 11 13.70 -2.20 5.79
CA ARG A 11 14.84 -2.98 6.24
C ARG A 11 15.82 -2.13 7.06
N ASN A 12 16.57 -2.78 7.95
CA ASN A 12 17.54 -2.11 8.84
C ASN A 12 18.69 -1.39 8.10
N ASP A 13 18.95 -1.73 6.84
CA ASP A 13 19.93 -1.07 5.97
C ASP A 13 19.38 0.20 5.29
N THR A 14 18.09 0.52 5.47
CA THR A 14 17.49 1.77 4.99
C THR A 14 18.06 2.96 5.77
N PRO A 15 18.64 3.98 5.12
CA PRO A 15 19.08 5.20 5.79
C PRO A 15 17.95 5.84 6.60
N SER A 16 18.23 6.20 7.85
CA SER A 16 17.23 6.72 8.79
C SER A 16 16.46 7.95 8.28
N GLN A 17 17.10 8.76 7.44
CA GLN A 17 16.49 9.91 6.78
C GLN A 17 15.29 9.54 5.89
N ALA A 18 15.29 8.36 5.26
CA ALA A 18 14.19 7.90 4.42
C ALA A 18 13.05 7.25 5.23
N LEU A 19 13.35 6.74 6.43
CA LEU A 19 12.37 6.03 7.26
C LEU A 19 11.20 6.94 7.67
N VAL A 20 11.53 8.14 8.15
CA VAL A 20 10.52 9.09 8.65
C VAL A 20 9.58 9.53 7.52
N GLY A 21 10.12 9.92 6.37
CA GLY A 21 9.31 10.29 5.21
C GLY A 21 8.46 9.13 4.70
N SER A 22 9.00 7.91 4.70
CA SER A 22 8.26 6.72 4.24
C SER A 22 7.07 6.40 5.16
N ILE A 23 7.26 6.52 6.48
CA ILE A 23 6.17 6.43 7.48
C ILE A 23 5.12 7.52 7.25
N LYS A 24 5.52 8.76 6.91
CA LYS A 24 4.58 9.84 6.59
C LYS A 24 3.76 9.52 5.33
N ILE A 25 4.37 8.97 4.29
CA ILE A 25 3.62 8.53 3.09
C ILE A 25 2.65 7.38 3.43
N THR A 26 3.08 6.39 4.22
CA THR A 26 2.19 5.33 4.72
C THR A 26 0.99 5.91 5.47
N ALA A 27 1.21 6.87 6.35
CA ALA A 27 0.15 7.55 7.10
C ALA A 27 -0.81 8.31 6.17
N LEU A 28 -0.29 8.98 5.14
CA LEU A 28 -1.12 9.71 4.17
C LEU A 28 -2.05 8.78 3.37
N PHE A 29 -1.55 7.61 2.94
CA PHE A 29 -2.41 6.58 2.35
C PHE A 29 -3.46 6.08 3.35
N ARG A 30 -3.04 5.73 4.56
CA ARG A 30 -3.94 5.23 5.62
C ARG A 30 -5.07 6.21 5.88
N ASP A 31 -4.73 7.49 6.03
CA ASP A 31 -5.70 8.54 6.34
C ASP A 31 -6.70 8.72 5.19
N TRP A 32 -6.26 8.55 3.93
CA TRP A 32 -7.18 8.48 2.78
C TRP A 32 -8.15 7.31 2.90
N PHE A 33 -7.68 6.08 3.16
CA PHE A 33 -8.59 4.92 3.30
C PHE A 33 -9.58 5.11 4.45
N ILE A 34 -9.15 5.68 5.58
CA ILE A 34 -10.02 6.02 6.71
C ILE A 34 -11.09 7.04 6.29
N GLN A 35 -10.69 8.13 5.62
CA GLN A 35 -11.62 9.16 5.16
C GLN A 35 -12.64 8.62 4.15
N GLN A 36 -12.25 7.65 3.32
CA GLN A 36 -13.15 6.99 2.37
C GLN A 36 -14.00 5.87 3.00
N ASN A 37 -13.86 5.62 4.32
CA ASN A 37 -14.49 4.51 5.03
C ASN A 37 -14.19 3.14 4.39
N LEU A 38 -12.95 2.93 3.94
CA LEU A 38 -12.50 1.71 3.30
C LEU A 38 -11.62 0.87 4.24
N PRO A 39 -11.70 -0.47 4.17
CA PRO A 39 -10.74 -1.31 4.87
C PRO A 39 -9.36 -1.16 4.23
N TYR A 40 -8.31 -1.30 5.03
CA TYR A 40 -6.93 -1.43 4.55
C TYR A 40 -6.16 -2.50 5.33
N ASP A 41 -5.05 -2.97 4.78
CA ASP A 41 -4.04 -3.79 5.46
C ASP A 41 -2.64 -3.25 5.20
N TYR A 42 -1.71 -3.51 6.12
CA TYR A 42 -0.31 -3.21 5.89
C TYR A 42 0.40 -4.33 5.14
N ARG A 43 1.43 -3.96 4.38
CA ARG A 43 2.38 -4.87 3.75
C ARG A 43 3.79 -4.46 4.05
N ASP A 44 4.58 -5.45 4.39
CA ASP A 44 5.97 -5.22 4.69
C ASP A 44 6.74 -4.71 3.46
N VAL A 45 7.65 -3.78 3.72
CA VAL A 45 8.64 -3.27 2.76
C VAL A 45 9.78 -4.29 2.67
N SER A 46 9.44 -5.48 2.17
CA SER A 46 10.32 -6.66 2.12
C SER A 46 11.52 -6.52 1.17
N GLY A 47 11.54 -5.50 0.31
CA GLY A 47 12.56 -5.30 -0.72
C GLY A 47 12.29 -6.06 -2.03
N ARG A 48 11.11 -6.66 -2.18
CA ARG A 48 10.72 -7.47 -3.36
C ARG A 48 10.03 -6.66 -4.47
N SER A 49 10.26 -5.35 -4.54
CA SER A 49 9.67 -4.44 -5.54
C SER A 49 10.58 -3.23 -5.77
N ASP A 50 10.25 -2.37 -6.72
CA ASP A 50 11.12 -1.31 -7.25
C ASP A 50 11.45 -0.20 -6.26
N TYR A 51 10.71 -0.07 -5.15
CA TYR A 51 11.05 0.86 -4.08
C TYR A 51 12.39 0.51 -3.38
N ALA A 52 12.85 -0.73 -3.48
CA ALA A 52 14.00 -1.23 -2.73
C ALA A 52 15.30 -0.46 -3.02
N PRO A 53 15.73 -0.28 -4.29
CA PRO A 53 16.92 0.53 -4.60
C PRO A 53 16.78 2.01 -4.20
N PHE A 54 15.59 2.60 -4.27
CA PHE A 54 15.38 3.97 -3.81
C PHE A 54 15.60 4.10 -2.30
N LEU A 55 14.99 3.21 -1.52
CA LEU A 55 15.18 3.17 -0.07
C LEU A 55 16.64 2.93 0.32
N ALA A 56 17.36 2.06 -0.39
CA ALA A 56 18.78 1.81 -0.15
C ALA A 56 19.65 3.08 -0.28
N GLU A 57 19.27 3.99 -1.19
CA GLU A 57 19.94 5.28 -1.39
C GLU A 57 19.35 6.42 -0.53
N GLY A 58 18.48 6.09 0.43
CA GLY A 58 17.86 7.08 1.31
C GLY A 58 16.80 7.94 0.62
N ILE A 59 16.24 7.47 -0.50
CA ILE A 59 15.10 8.12 -1.17
C ILE A 59 13.81 7.62 -0.55
N VAL A 60 13.03 8.55 0.02
CA VAL A 60 11.74 8.24 0.65
C VAL A 60 10.82 7.55 -0.35
N SER A 61 10.24 6.42 0.06
CA SER A 61 9.36 5.62 -0.78
C SER A 61 8.13 5.17 -0.01
N GLY A 62 7.03 4.99 -0.73
CA GLY A 62 5.80 4.42 -0.20
C GLY A 62 4.94 3.95 -1.36
N GLY A 63 3.82 3.29 -1.04
CA GLY A 63 2.93 2.83 -2.10
C GLY A 63 1.87 1.87 -1.62
N LEU A 64 1.26 1.22 -2.60
CA LEU A 64 0.10 0.37 -2.43
C LEU A 64 0.37 -1.01 -3.02
N SER A 65 -0.33 -2.02 -2.50
CA SER A 65 -0.30 -3.39 -3.02
C SER A 65 -1.68 -4.02 -2.88
N ALA A 66 -2.16 -4.73 -3.91
CA ALA A 66 -3.41 -5.47 -3.82
C ALA A 66 -3.24 -6.90 -3.25
N GLY A 67 -1.99 -7.30 -2.96
CA GLY A 67 -1.62 -8.64 -2.54
C GLY A 67 -1.20 -9.53 -3.72
N THR A 68 -0.50 -10.61 -3.39
CA THR A 68 0.07 -11.59 -4.33
C THR A 68 -0.24 -13.01 -3.81
N ASP A 69 0.79 -13.80 -3.53
CA ASP A 69 0.84 -15.13 -2.92
C ASP A 69 0.41 -15.23 -1.44
N GLY A 70 0.14 -14.10 -0.77
CA GLY A 70 -0.33 -14.13 0.63
C GLY A 70 -1.75 -14.67 0.75
N ILE A 71 -2.04 -15.45 1.80
CA ILE A 71 -3.37 -16.01 2.06
C ILE A 71 -4.26 -15.02 2.79
N LYS A 72 -5.47 -14.77 2.25
CA LYS A 72 -6.50 -13.97 2.91
C LYS A 72 -7.04 -14.72 4.12
N THR A 73 -6.93 -14.12 5.30
CA THR A 73 -7.42 -14.75 6.54
C THR A 73 -8.94 -14.60 6.68
N GLN A 74 -9.53 -15.42 7.54
CA GLN A 74 -10.94 -15.33 7.91
C GLN A 74 -11.29 -13.93 8.43
N ASN A 75 -10.54 -13.45 9.43
CA ASN A 75 -10.76 -12.12 10.04
C ASN A 75 -10.64 -10.99 9.01
N GLN A 76 -9.70 -11.09 8.08
CA GLN A 76 -9.55 -10.09 7.04
C GLN A 76 -10.72 -10.11 6.06
N ARG A 77 -11.19 -11.29 5.66
CA ARG A 77 -12.37 -11.42 4.81
C ARG A 77 -13.60 -10.83 5.49
N ASP A 78 -13.84 -11.17 6.75
CA ASP A 78 -15.02 -10.70 7.50
C ASP A 78 -14.99 -9.18 7.71
N ARG A 79 -13.82 -8.60 8.04
CA ARG A 79 -13.66 -7.15 8.15
C ARG A 79 -13.96 -6.43 6.84
N TYR A 80 -13.49 -6.97 5.71
CA TYR A 80 -13.76 -6.36 4.40
C TYR A 80 -15.25 -6.49 4.04
N ASP A 81 -15.87 -7.61 4.34
CA ASP A 81 -17.31 -7.82 4.10
C ASP A 81 -18.15 -6.82 4.90
N GLN A 82 -17.80 -6.61 6.16
CA GLN A 82 -18.47 -5.64 7.03
C GLN A 82 -18.33 -4.19 6.52
N MET A 83 -17.15 -3.81 6.03
CA MET A 83 -16.88 -2.42 5.62
C MET A 83 -17.33 -2.11 4.18
N LEU A 84 -17.20 -3.07 3.26
CA LEU A 84 -17.52 -2.87 1.85
C LEU A 84 -18.97 -3.25 1.52
N GLY A 85 -19.58 -4.14 2.29
CA GLY A 85 -20.89 -4.72 2.04
C GLY A 85 -20.81 -6.24 1.85
N GLN A 86 -21.93 -6.90 2.14
CA GLN A 86 -22.01 -8.37 2.14
C GLN A 86 -21.63 -8.95 0.76
N GLY A 87 -20.70 -9.90 0.76
CA GLY A 87 -20.17 -10.55 -0.44
C GLY A 87 -18.94 -9.87 -1.05
N LEU A 88 -18.51 -8.71 -0.52
CA LEU A 88 -17.34 -7.98 -1.02
C LEU A 88 -16.06 -8.24 -0.20
N GLY A 89 -16.13 -9.08 0.83
CA GLY A 89 -14.97 -9.49 1.64
C GLY A 89 -13.92 -10.33 0.91
N GLY A 90 -14.31 -10.93 -0.23
CA GLY A 90 -13.54 -11.94 -0.95
C GLY A 90 -13.65 -13.33 -0.30
N ILE A 91 -12.72 -14.22 -0.65
CA ILE A 91 -12.70 -15.60 -0.17
C ILE A 91 -11.52 -15.78 0.80
N SER A 92 -11.78 -16.29 2.00
CA SER A 92 -10.75 -16.64 2.98
C SER A 92 -10.10 -17.99 2.65
N GLY A 93 -8.84 -18.17 3.04
CA GLY A 93 -8.10 -19.42 2.85
C GLY A 93 -7.47 -19.59 1.46
N ILE A 94 -7.62 -18.60 0.58
CA ILE A 94 -6.97 -18.56 -0.73
C ILE A 94 -5.99 -17.39 -0.83
N MET A 95 -5.08 -17.45 -1.81
CA MET A 95 -4.15 -16.35 -2.12
C MET A 95 -4.92 -15.09 -2.52
N TYR A 96 -4.36 -13.91 -2.24
CA TYR A 96 -4.91 -12.64 -2.69
C TYR A 96 -5.05 -12.58 -4.21
N ASP A 97 -4.04 -13.10 -4.91
CA ASP A 97 -4.07 -13.34 -6.35
C ASP A 97 -3.76 -14.82 -6.64
N PRO A 98 -4.79 -15.64 -6.89
CA PRO A 98 -4.63 -17.04 -7.28
C PRO A 98 -3.86 -17.25 -8.59
N CYS A 99 -3.79 -16.21 -9.45
CA CYS A 99 -3.16 -16.22 -10.75
C CYS A 99 -1.75 -15.59 -10.77
N TYR A 100 -1.20 -15.18 -9.62
CA TYR A 100 0.13 -14.60 -9.52
C TYR A 100 1.20 -15.45 -10.25
N HIS A 101 1.88 -14.86 -11.23
CA HIS A 101 2.87 -15.50 -12.11
C HIS A 101 2.35 -16.74 -12.89
N LYS A 102 1.05 -16.80 -13.20
CA LYS A 102 0.43 -17.86 -14.00
C LYS A 102 -0.17 -17.28 -15.27
N ALA A 103 -0.41 -18.14 -16.26
CA ALA A 103 -0.99 -17.74 -17.54
C ALA A 103 -2.41 -17.14 -17.43
N CYS A 104 -3.11 -17.36 -16.31
CA CYS A 104 -4.43 -16.77 -16.07
C CYS A 104 -4.39 -15.32 -15.57
N ASP A 105 -3.20 -14.76 -15.31
CA ASP A 105 -3.03 -13.33 -15.00
C ASP A 105 -3.29 -12.49 -16.25
N THR A 106 -4.56 -12.16 -16.44
CA THR A 106 -5.14 -11.52 -17.62
C THR A 106 -6.12 -10.45 -17.15
N ILE A 107 -6.70 -9.68 -18.06
CA ILE A 107 -7.70 -8.65 -17.69
C ILE A 107 -8.92 -9.24 -16.96
N GLN A 108 -9.19 -10.53 -17.13
CA GLN A 108 -10.24 -11.26 -16.44
C GLN A 108 -9.94 -11.49 -14.95
N ASN A 109 -8.68 -11.35 -14.51
CA ASN A 109 -8.24 -11.53 -13.12
C ASN A 109 -8.26 -10.22 -12.29
N ILE A 110 -8.82 -9.13 -12.82
CA ILE A 110 -8.84 -7.84 -12.13
C ILE A 110 -10.09 -7.68 -11.28
N ASN A 111 -9.92 -7.38 -9.99
CA ASN A 111 -10.99 -6.87 -9.15
C ASN A 111 -11.19 -5.36 -9.39
N ILE A 112 -12.25 -4.98 -10.11
CA ILE A 112 -12.49 -3.59 -10.52
C ILE A 112 -12.63 -2.62 -9.33
N LEU A 113 -13.33 -3.02 -8.26
CA LEU A 113 -13.48 -2.18 -7.08
C LEU A 113 -12.12 -1.91 -6.41
N GLY A 114 -11.32 -2.96 -6.22
CA GLY A 114 -9.97 -2.85 -5.70
C GLY A 114 -9.10 -1.95 -6.57
N TYR A 115 -9.10 -2.18 -7.88
CA TYR A 115 -8.37 -1.36 -8.84
C TYR A 115 -8.74 0.12 -8.75
N GLU A 116 -10.03 0.46 -8.79
CA GLU A 116 -10.51 1.84 -8.71
C GLU A 116 -10.06 2.53 -7.41
N LYS A 117 -10.21 1.87 -6.25
CA LYS A 117 -9.84 2.49 -4.97
C LYS A 117 -8.33 2.69 -4.86
N MET A 118 -7.53 1.74 -5.35
CA MET A 118 -6.08 1.84 -5.30
C MET A 118 -5.56 2.95 -6.22
N VAL A 119 -6.14 3.11 -7.42
CA VAL A 119 -5.81 4.22 -8.33
C VAL A 119 -6.17 5.57 -7.70
N LYS A 120 -7.35 5.69 -7.09
CA LYS A 120 -7.77 6.94 -6.41
C LYS A 120 -6.87 7.29 -5.22
N ALA A 121 -6.48 6.29 -4.42
CA ALA A 121 -5.53 6.49 -3.32
C ALA A 121 -4.18 7.00 -3.84
N ALA A 122 -3.64 6.38 -4.91
CA ALA A 122 -2.40 6.81 -5.53
C ALA A 122 -2.49 8.26 -6.05
N ALA A 123 -3.58 8.59 -6.75
CA ALA A 123 -3.81 9.94 -7.26
C ALA A 123 -3.88 10.98 -6.14
N TYR A 124 -4.60 10.69 -5.04
CA TYR A 124 -4.69 11.58 -3.89
C TYR A 124 -3.33 11.87 -3.27
N VAL A 125 -2.51 10.83 -3.05
CA VAL A 125 -1.18 11.01 -2.47
C VAL A 125 -0.26 11.80 -3.40
N LEU A 126 -0.29 11.52 -4.71
CA LEU A 126 0.47 12.29 -5.69
C LEU A 126 0.06 13.76 -5.74
N GLU A 127 -1.25 14.05 -5.70
CA GLU A 127 -1.75 15.43 -5.65
C GLU A 127 -1.29 16.14 -4.37
N PHE A 128 -1.44 15.50 -3.21
CA PHE A 128 -1.03 16.06 -1.93
C PHE A 128 0.46 16.44 -1.95
N LEU A 129 1.32 15.49 -2.34
CA LEU A 129 2.76 15.72 -2.38
C LEU A 129 3.16 16.77 -3.43
N GLY A 130 2.47 16.80 -4.57
CA GLY A 130 2.69 17.79 -5.63
C GLY A 130 2.28 19.22 -5.25
N ARG A 131 1.50 19.39 -4.17
CA ARG A 131 1.05 20.68 -3.66
C ARG A 131 1.79 21.13 -2.39
N GLU A 132 2.69 20.31 -1.87
CA GLU A 132 3.48 20.65 -0.68
C GLU A 132 4.50 21.73 -1.02
N GLU A 133 4.43 22.88 -0.33
CA GLU A 133 5.30 24.04 -0.61
C GLU A 133 6.78 23.73 -0.36
N ASP A 134 7.07 22.95 0.69
CA ASP A 134 8.41 22.45 0.99
C ASP A 134 8.40 20.93 1.11
N LEU A 135 8.24 20.27 -0.03
CA LEU A 135 8.23 18.81 -0.13
C LEU A 135 9.52 18.18 0.44
N LYS A 136 10.66 18.86 0.28
CA LYS A 136 11.95 18.33 0.77
C LYS A 136 11.94 18.27 2.30
N THR A 137 11.59 19.34 2.98
CA THR A 137 11.49 19.34 4.45
C THR A 137 10.38 18.40 4.93
N TRP A 138 9.29 18.29 4.18
CA TRP A 138 8.22 17.35 4.50
C TRP A 138 8.71 15.90 4.46
N LEU A 139 9.43 15.50 3.41
CA LEU A 139 9.96 14.14 3.27
C LEU A 139 11.14 13.88 4.23
N TYR A 140 11.95 14.90 4.51
CA TYR A 140 13.22 14.79 5.23
C TYR A 140 13.32 15.80 6.39
N PRO A 141 12.47 15.70 7.44
CA PRO A 141 12.36 16.73 8.48
C PRO A 141 13.61 16.87 9.38
N PHE A 142 14.58 15.95 9.28
CA PHE A 142 15.77 15.91 10.13
C PHE A 142 17.10 16.07 9.38
N THR A 143 17.07 16.27 8.06
CA THR A 143 18.30 16.55 7.29
C THR A 143 18.56 18.06 7.28
N LYS A 144 19.59 18.49 8.02
CA LYS A 144 20.20 19.82 7.87
C LYS A 144 21.43 19.71 6.97
#